data_AF-A0A1S3GVX2-F1
#
_entry.id   AF-A0A1S3GVX2-F1
#
_cell.length_a   1.000
_cell.length_b   1.000
_cell.length_c   1.000
_cell.angle_alpha   90.00
_cell.angle_beta   90.00
_cell.angle_gamma   90.00
#
_symmetry.space_group_name_H-M   'P 1'
#
loop_
_entity.id
_entity.type
_entity.pdbx_description
1 polymer ?
#
loop_
_entity_poly.entity_id
_entity_poly.type
_entity_poly.pdbx_seq_one_letter_code
_entity_poly.pdbx_strand_id
1 'polypeptide(L)'
;MDPELSAVRISVREAIHTLSSSEDGVHILSTLGALKRYLGEAGDPALGREKEEFAAIHFSAFLRCLFSKLSPSWLELTPDGQLEQIWGSFFLEGPADQAFLVIMEAIEGTAGPSFRLMKMAQLLARFLSEGRVAALIEEQCRPRTKPSFPLLQETLLNRVVGLPDLLGNRLQRDNLAPFFPQSYFPLLGEEAARALRAVVDTLR
;
A
#
# COMPACT_ATOMS: atom_id res chain seq x y z
N MET A 1 18.33 -18.34 15.44
CA MET A 1 17.25 -17.67 14.69
C MET A 1 16.08 -17.57 15.64
N ASP A 2 15.49 -16.39 15.80
CA ASP A 2 14.30 -16.23 16.64
C ASP A 2 13.13 -17.03 16.01
N PRO A 3 12.50 -17.97 16.73
CA PRO A 3 11.44 -18.82 16.19
C PRO A 3 10.23 -18.02 15.70
N GLU A 4 9.90 -16.89 16.35
CA GLU A 4 8.76 -16.04 15.97
C GLU A 4 8.99 -15.36 14.62
N LEU A 5 10.17 -14.75 14.43
CA LEU A 5 10.56 -14.13 13.15
C LEU A 5 10.65 -15.16 12.02
N SER A 6 11.08 -16.39 12.37
CA SER A 6 11.13 -17.49 11.41
C SER A 6 9.72 -17.90 10.95
N ALA A 7 8.72 -17.85 11.84
CA ALA A 7 7.33 -18.15 11.53
C ALA A 7 6.70 -17.10 10.59
N VAL A 8 6.98 -15.80 10.80
CA VAL A 8 6.54 -14.73 9.88
C VAL A 8 7.10 -14.97 8.47
N ARG A 9 8.41 -15.22 8.37
CA ARG A 9 9.06 -15.49 7.08
C ARG A 9 8.47 -16.71 6.37
N ILE A 10 8.20 -17.79 7.09
CA ILE A 10 7.58 -19.01 6.52
C ILE A 10 6.18 -18.68 6.00
N SER A 11 5.36 -18.03 6.83
CA SER A 11 3.98 -17.67 6.48
C SER A 11 3.91 -16.78 5.23
N VAL A 12 4.79 -15.78 5.14
CA VAL A 12 4.86 -14.91 3.94
C VAL A 12 5.32 -15.68 2.72
N ARG A 13 6.31 -16.56 2.85
CA ARG A 13 6.82 -17.36 1.73
C ARG A 13 5.76 -18.32 1.21
N GLU A 14 5.03 -18.97 2.10
CA GLU A 14 3.89 -19.82 1.77
C GLU A 14 2.80 -19.02 1.07
N ALA A 15 2.47 -17.82 1.57
CA ALA A 15 1.49 -16.97 0.92
C ALA A 15 1.90 -16.54 -0.49
N ILE A 16 3.15 -16.13 -0.70
CA ILE A 16 3.70 -15.80 -2.02
C ILE A 16 3.65 -17.03 -2.95
N HIS A 17 3.95 -18.21 -2.42
CA HIS A 17 3.85 -19.45 -3.17
C HIS A 17 2.39 -19.74 -3.58
N THR A 18 1.43 -19.68 -2.66
CA THR A 18 0.01 -19.88 -2.94
C THR A 18 -0.53 -18.89 -3.96
N LEU A 19 -0.19 -17.60 -3.83
CA LEU A 19 -0.53 -16.58 -4.82
C LEU A 19 0.04 -16.87 -6.22
N SER A 20 1.12 -17.63 -6.29
CA SER A 20 1.81 -17.93 -7.53
C SER A 20 1.40 -19.25 -8.18
N SER A 21 0.98 -20.23 -7.40
CA SER A 21 0.70 -21.60 -7.88
C SER A 21 -0.77 -22.00 -7.80
N SER A 22 -1.61 -21.28 -7.04
CA SER A 22 -3.02 -21.62 -6.86
C SER A 22 -3.91 -20.82 -7.81
N GLU A 23 -4.92 -21.49 -8.36
CA GLU A 23 -6.03 -20.89 -9.10
C GLU A 23 -7.35 -20.96 -8.29
N ASP A 24 -7.29 -21.46 -7.05
CA ASP A 24 -8.45 -21.54 -6.15
C ASP A 24 -8.62 -20.21 -5.41
N GLY A 25 -9.64 -19.45 -5.80
CA GLY A 25 -9.98 -18.17 -5.19
C GLY A 25 -10.26 -18.26 -3.69
N VAL A 26 -10.85 -19.36 -3.21
CA VAL A 26 -11.16 -19.54 -1.79
C VAL A 26 -9.87 -19.76 -1.00
N HIS A 27 -8.97 -20.59 -1.52
CA HIS A 27 -7.66 -20.81 -0.90
C HIS A 27 -6.83 -19.52 -0.86
N ILE A 28 -6.78 -18.78 -1.98
CA ILE A 28 -6.10 -17.47 -2.05
C ILE A 28 -6.70 -16.50 -1.03
N LEU A 29 -8.03 -16.36 -1.00
CA LEU A 29 -8.72 -15.45 -0.08
C LEU A 29 -8.41 -15.81 1.38
N SER A 30 -8.43 -17.10 1.73
CA SER A 30 -8.07 -17.57 3.07
C SER A 30 -6.61 -17.26 3.41
N THR A 31 -5.67 -17.45 2.48
CA THR A 31 -4.26 -17.12 2.67
C THR A 31 -4.06 -15.62 2.90
N LEU A 32 -4.73 -14.78 2.11
CA LEU A 32 -4.70 -13.33 2.28
C LEU A 32 -5.34 -12.90 3.61
N GLY A 33 -6.45 -13.54 4.00
CA GLY A 33 -7.09 -13.33 5.30
C GLY A 33 -6.16 -13.67 6.46
N ALA A 34 -5.39 -14.75 6.38
CA ALA A 34 -4.44 -15.13 7.41
C ALA A 34 -3.34 -14.08 7.61
N LEU A 35 -2.83 -13.48 6.53
CA LEU A 35 -1.79 -12.44 6.61
C LEU A 35 -2.29 -11.11 7.20
N LYS A 36 -3.61 -10.87 7.25
CA LYS A 36 -4.17 -9.65 7.87
C LYS A 36 -3.80 -9.50 9.34
N ARG A 37 -3.49 -10.61 10.04
CA ARG A 37 -3.03 -10.56 11.43
C ARG A 37 -1.81 -9.66 11.66
N TYR A 38 -0.98 -9.49 10.62
CA TYR A 38 0.23 -8.66 10.68
C TYR A 38 -0.02 -7.17 10.43
N LEU A 39 -1.21 -6.79 9.92
CA LEU A 39 -1.59 -5.39 9.65
C LEU A 39 -2.28 -4.71 10.84
N GLY A 40 -2.76 -5.48 11.82
CA GLY A 40 -3.21 -4.96 13.11
C GLY A 40 -4.71 -5.00 13.37
N GLU A 41 -5.56 -5.17 12.35
CA GLU A 41 -7.02 -5.14 12.47
C GLU A 41 -7.71 -6.53 12.49
N ALA A 42 -6.95 -7.63 12.45
CA ALA A 42 -7.54 -8.97 12.47
C ALA A 42 -8.01 -9.38 13.88
N GLY A 43 -9.03 -10.25 13.96
CA GLY A 43 -9.58 -10.76 15.23
C GLY A 43 -8.60 -11.56 16.11
N ASP A 44 -7.44 -11.95 15.56
CA ASP A 44 -6.29 -12.49 16.29
C ASP A 44 -5.00 -11.77 15.81
N PRO A 45 -4.67 -10.60 16.39
CA PRO A 45 -3.53 -9.80 15.94
C PRO A 45 -2.20 -10.44 16.34
N ALA A 46 -1.23 -10.44 15.42
CA ALA A 46 0.12 -10.88 15.68
C ALA A 46 0.82 -10.04 16.77
N LEU A 47 1.86 -10.62 17.40
CA LEU A 47 2.65 -9.92 18.41
C LEU A 47 3.40 -8.72 17.79
N GLY A 48 3.75 -7.73 18.62
CA GLY A 48 4.41 -6.50 18.15
C GLY A 48 5.66 -6.76 17.30
N ARG A 49 6.50 -7.72 17.72
CA ARG A 49 7.71 -8.10 16.97
C ARG A 49 7.41 -8.74 15.62
N GLU A 50 6.37 -9.56 15.53
CA GLU A 50 5.98 -10.20 14.26
C GLU A 50 5.44 -9.16 13.27
N LYS A 51 4.65 -8.19 13.77
CA LYS A 51 4.16 -7.07 12.97
C LYS A 51 5.32 -6.19 12.48
N GLU A 52 6.28 -5.88 13.35
CA GLU A 52 7.48 -5.13 12.99
C GLU A 52 8.32 -5.84 11.92
N GLU A 53 8.52 -7.15 12.04
CA GLU A 53 9.24 -7.96 11.05
C GLU A 53 8.50 -7.98 9.71
N PHE A 54 7.19 -8.23 9.72
CA PHE A 54 6.38 -8.23 8.52
C PHE A 54 6.45 -6.87 7.82
N ALA A 55 6.24 -5.79 8.56
CA ALA A 55 6.32 -4.42 8.06
C ALA A 55 7.71 -4.08 7.53
N ALA A 56 8.79 -4.39 8.26
CA ALA A 56 10.14 -3.96 7.91
C ALA A 56 10.79 -4.78 6.79
N ILE A 57 10.52 -6.08 6.71
CA ILE A 57 11.26 -7.02 5.87
C ILE A 57 10.43 -7.55 4.70
N HIS A 58 9.14 -7.79 4.90
CA HIS A 58 8.33 -8.61 4.00
C HIS A 58 7.27 -7.83 3.22
N PHE A 59 6.73 -6.77 3.80
CA PHE A 59 5.53 -6.09 3.32
C PHE A 59 5.68 -5.59 1.87
N SER A 60 6.73 -4.83 1.57
CA SER A 60 6.97 -4.32 0.21
C SER A 60 7.10 -5.44 -0.84
N ALA A 61 7.81 -6.53 -0.52
CA ALA A 61 7.97 -7.66 -1.44
C ALA A 61 6.64 -8.40 -1.67
N PHE A 62 5.84 -8.54 -0.61
CA PHE A 62 4.52 -9.11 -0.68
C PHE A 62 3.56 -8.26 -1.52
N LEU A 63 3.53 -6.93 -1.35
CA LEU A 63 2.71 -6.05 -2.17
C LEU A 63 3.07 -6.11 -3.66
N ARG A 64 4.36 -6.20 -4.00
CA ARG A 64 4.81 -6.41 -5.39
C ARG A 64 4.30 -7.73 -5.95
N CYS A 65 4.34 -8.80 -5.15
CA CYS A 65 3.77 -10.09 -5.54
C CYS A 65 2.26 -9.98 -5.79
N LEU A 66 1.50 -9.36 -4.88
CA LEU A 66 0.07 -9.10 -5.04
C LEU A 66 -0.23 -8.33 -6.33
N PHE A 67 0.51 -7.24 -6.58
CA PHE A 67 0.37 -6.47 -7.81
C PHE A 67 0.64 -7.32 -9.07
N SER A 68 1.65 -8.21 -9.03
CA SER A 68 1.99 -9.06 -10.18
C SER A 68 0.85 -10.00 -10.61
N LYS A 69 -0.06 -10.36 -9.69
CA LYS A 69 -1.21 -11.23 -9.93
C LYS A 69 -2.45 -10.50 -10.42
N LEU A 70 -2.47 -9.17 -10.30
CA LEU A 70 -3.64 -8.39 -10.64
C LEU A 70 -4.00 -8.54 -12.12
N SER A 71 -5.15 -9.16 -12.36
CA SER A 71 -5.75 -9.33 -13.67
C SER A 71 -7.27 -9.47 -13.50
N PRO A 72 -8.08 -9.21 -14.54
CA PRO A 72 -9.53 -9.38 -14.45
C PRO A 72 -9.92 -10.79 -14.01
N SER A 73 -9.33 -11.81 -14.65
CA SER A 73 -9.59 -13.23 -14.34
C SER A 73 -9.18 -13.61 -12.92
N TRP A 74 -8.09 -13.02 -12.39
CA TRP A 74 -7.69 -13.28 -11.01
C TRP A 74 -8.71 -12.73 -10.01
N LEU A 75 -9.23 -11.52 -10.23
CA LEU A 75 -10.27 -10.95 -9.35
C LEU A 75 -11.60 -11.70 -9.42
N GLU A 76 -11.91 -12.31 -10.57
CA GLU A 76 -13.11 -13.12 -10.80
C GLU A 76 -13.05 -14.51 -10.15
N LEU A 77 -11.93 -14.91 -9.55
CA LEU A 77 -11.80 -16.19 -8.84
C LEU A 77 -12.71 -16.30 -7.61
N THR A 78 -13.19 -15.17 -7.08
CA THR A 78 -14.15 -15.14 -5.97
C THR A 78 -15.38 -14.33 -6.36
N PRO A 79 -16.60 -14.77 -5.97
CA PRO A 79 -17.79 -13.97 -6.16
C PRO A 79 -17.74 -12.68 -5.34
N ASP A 80 -18.59 -11.72 -5.72
CA ASP A 80 -18.87 -10.49 -4.96
C ASP A 80 -17.67 -9.53 -4.76
N GLY A 81 -16.57 -9.73 -5.47
CA GLY A 81 -15.39 -8.86 -5.40
C GLY A 81 -14.63 -8.94 -4.08
N GLN A 82 -14.82 -10.01 -3.29
CA GLN A 82 -14.14 -10.20 -2.00
C GLN A 82 -12.63 -10.18 -2.15
N LEU A 83 -12.11 -10.80 -3.21
CA LEU A 83 -10.68 -10.81 -3.49
C LEU A 83 -10.14 -9.40 -3.82
N GLU A 84 -10.92 -8.56 -4.52
CA GLU A 84 -10.53 -7.17 -4.76
C GLU A 84 -10.49 -6.35 -3.47
N GLN A 85 -11.48 -6.56 -2.59
CA GLN A 85 -11.54 -5.88 -1.30
C GLN A 85 -10.33 -6.23 -0.43
N ILE A 86 -10.05 -7.53 -0.24
CA ILE A 86 -8.91 -7.95 0.56
C ILE A 86 -7.59 -7.51 -0.07
N TRP A 87 -7.48 -7.58 -1.41
CA TRP A 87 -6.30 -7.13 -2.13
C TRP A 87 -6.01 -5.64 -1.87
N GLY A 88 -7.00 -4.77 -2.06
CA GLY A 88 -6.83 -3.33 -1.89
C GLY A 88 -6.52 -2.94 -0.44
N SER A 89 -7.13 -3.65 0.50
CA SER A 89 -6.98 -3.40 1.92
C SER A 89 -5.53 -3.59 2.43
N PHE A 90 -4.70 -4.43 1.79
CA PHE A 90 -3.27 -4.52 2.14
C PHE A 90 -2.52 -3.21 1.91
N PHE A 91 -2.86 -2.46 0.86
CA PHE A 91 -2.24 -1.18 0.55
C PHE A 91 -2.79 -0.04 1.43
N LEU A 92 -4.02 -0.18 1.91
CA LEU A 92 -4.71 0.85 2.68
C LEU A 92 -4.48 0.71 4.20
N GLU A 93 -4.11 -0.46 4.70
CA GLU A 93 -3.92 -0.68 6.14
C GLU A 93 -2.44 -0.79 6.57
N GLY A 94 -1.53 -1.18 5.69
CA GLY A 94 -0.11 -1.40 6.06
C GLY A 94 0.72 -0.13 6.26
N PRO A 95 2.06 -0.21 6.33
CA PRO A 95 2.94 0.96 6.37
C PRO A 95 2.72 1.88 5.17
N ALA A 96 2.43 3.16 5.43
CA ALA A 96 1.98 4.09 4.38
C ALA A 96 3.10 4.42 3.39
N ASP A 97 4.33 4.63 3.89
CA ASP A 97 5.51 4.88 3.06
C ASP A 97 5.78 3.74 2.04
N GLN A 98 5.75 2.49 2.50
CA GLN A 98 5.99 1.32 1.66
C GLN A 98 4.84 1.07 0.68
N ALA A 99 3.58 1.15 1.13
CA ALA A 99 2.44 0.96 0.25
C ALA A 99 2.43 2.00 -0.88
N PHE A 100 2.68 3.26 -0.55
CA PHE A 100 2.78 4.33 -1.53
C PHE A 100 3.89 4.07 -2.55
N LEU A 101 5.10 3.71 -2.10
CA LEU A 101 6.21 3.41 -3.02
C LEU A 101 5.91 2.26 -3.96
N VAL A 102 5.28 1.18 -3.49
CA VAL A 102 4.90 0.05 -4.34
C VAL A 102 3.82 0.45 -5.35
N ILE A 103 2.84 1.27 -4.95
CA ILE A 103 1.84 1.81 -5.87
C ILE A 103 2.52 2.65 -6.97
N MET A 104 3.46 3.52 -6.59
CA MET A 104 4.20 4.36 -7.55
C MET A 104 5.05 3.51 -8.50
N GLU A 105 5.78 2.52 -7.97
CA GLU A 105 6.55 1.56 -8.78
C GLU A 105 5.65 0.81 -9.77
N ALA A 106 4.47 0.36 -9.33
CA ALA A 106 3.51 -0.33 -10.17
C ALA A 106 2.96 0.55 -11.30
N ILE A 107 2.61 1.80 -11.01
CA ILE A 107 2.13 2.78 -11.99
C ILE A 107 3.22 3.10 -13.01
N GLU A 108 4.46 3.27 -12.54
CA GLU A 108 5.60 3.60 -13.39
C GLU A 108 6.07 2.41 -14.24
N GLY A 109 6.03 1.21 -13.70
CA GLY A 109 6.39 -0.03 -14.39
C GLY A 109 5.34 -0.51 -15.39
N THR A 110 4.11 0.00 -15.33
CA THR A 110 3.04 -0.42 -16.24
C THR A 110 3.12 0.34 -17.57
N ALA A 111 3.34 -0.38 -18.67
CA ALA A 111 3.38 0.19 -20.00
C ALA A 111 1.98 0.52 -20.53
N GLY A 112 1.73 1.79 -20.78
CA GLY A 112 0.50 2.30 -21.42
C GLY A 112 -0.79 2.11 -20.61
N PRO A 113 -1.93 2.58 -21.16
CA PRO A 113 -3.24 2.38 -20.58
C PRO A 113 -3.56 0.88 -20.47
N SER A 114 -3.92 0.43 -19.26
CA SER A 114 -4.26 -0.97 -19.01
C SER A 114 -5.17 -1.10 -17.79
N PHE A 115 -5.82 -2.25 -17.67
CA PHE A 115 -6.61 -2.61 -16.49
C PHE A 115 -5.80 -2.43 -15.19
N ARG A 116 -4.55 -2.93 -15.15
CA ARG A 116 -3.69 -2.82 -13.97
C ARG A 116 -3.36 -1.38 -13.61
N LEU A 117 -3.05 -0.55 -14.62
CA LEU A 117 -2.76 0.87 -14.40
C LEU A 117 -4.00 1.58 -13.83
N MET A 118 -5.17 1.35 -14.43
CA MET A 118 -6.43 1.93 -13.94
C MET A 118 -6.75 1.50 -12.51
N LYS A 119 -6.59 0.20 -12.20
CA LYS A 119 -6.80 -0.31 -10.84
C LYS A 119 -5.80 0.27 -9.83
N MET A 120 -4.52 0.43 -10.18
CA MET A 120 -3.56 1.13 -9.30
C MET A 120 -3.96 2.58 -9.09
N ALA A 121 -4.40 3.28 -10.14
CA ALA A 121 -4.84 4.68 -10.03
C ALA A 121 -6.08 4.80 -9.13
N GLN A 122 -7.05 3.90 -9.25
CA GLN A 122 -8.23 3.85 -8.37
C GLN A 122 -7.85 3.56 -6.92
N LEU A 123 -6.94 2.61 -6.70
CA LEU A 123 -6.41 2.32 -5.37
C LEU A 123 -5.69 3.53 -4.77
N LEU A 124 -4.89 4.23 -5.57
CA LEU A 124 -4.21 5.44 -5.13
C LEU A 124 -5.21 6.57 -4.82
N ALA A 125 -6.27 6.73 -5.61
CA ALA A 125 -7.32 7.69 -5.31
C ALA A 125 -8.00 7.39 -3.96
N ARG A 126 -8.25 6.10 -3.67
CA ARG A 126 -8.73 5.65 -2.36
C ARG A 126 -7.74 5.95 -1.24
N PHE A 127 -6.46 5.65 -1.48
CA PHE A 127 -5.36 5.96 -0.56
C PHE A 127 -5.34 7.46 -0.19
N LEU A 128 -5.50 8.35 -1.16
CA LEU A 128 -5.63 9.78 -0.91
C LEU A 128 -6.87 10.10 -0.06
N SER A 129 -8.03 9.56 -0.42
CA SER A 129 -9.30 9.85 0.28
C SER A 129 -9.36 9.31 1.72
N GLU A 130 -8.64 8.23 2.01
CA GLU A 130 -8.58 7.60 3.33
C GLU A 130 -7.53 8.24 4.26
N GLY A 131 -6.97 9.40 3.88
CA GLY A 131 -6.05 10.15 4.73
C GLY A 131 -4.65 9.52 4.84
N ARG A 132 -4.30 8.61 3.91
CA ARG A 132 -3.08 7.81 4.00
C ARG A 132 -1.82 8.62 3.67
N VAL A 133 -1.97 9.74 2.96
CA VAL A 133 -0.87 10.68 2.74
C VAL A 133 -0.52 11.40 4.04
N ALA A 134 -1.50 11.75 4.88
CA ALA A 134 -1.21 12.29 6.20
C ALA A 134 -0.41 11.28 7.05
N ALA A 135 -0.78 10.00 7.03
CA ALA A 135 -0.04 8.94 7.72
C ALA A 135 1.41 8.83 7.20
N LEU A 136 1.60 8.90 5.89
CA LEU A 136 2.92 8.92 5.25
C LEU A 136 3.75 10.12 5.71
N ILE A 137 3.18 11.33 5.73
CA ILE A 137 3.89 12.54 6.18
C ILE A 137 4.27 12.41 7.67
N GLU A 138 3.33 11.96 8.50
CA GLU A 138 3.54 11.77 9.93
C GLU A 138 4.69 10.78 10.20
N GLU A 139 4.70 9.63 9.50
CA GLU A 139 5.76 8.62 9.60
C GLU A 139 7.16 9.17 9.28
N GLN A 140 7.25 10.18 8.41
CA GLN A 140 8.52 10.84 8.07
C GLN A 140 8.92 11.92 9.08
N CYS A 141 7.95 12.49 9.80
CA CYS A 141 8.18 13.56 10.79
C CYS A 141 8.44 13.04 12.21
N ARG A 142 8.03 11.80 12.54
CA ARG A 142 8.29 11.25 13.88
C ARG A 142 9.79 11.08 14.17
N PRO A 143 10.26 11.36 15.40
CA PRO A 143 11.63 11.06 15.81
C PRO A 143 11.88 9.54 15.71
N ARG A 144 12.54 9.09 14.65
CA ARG A 144 12.89 7.67 14.48
C ARG A 144 14.15 7.37 15.32
N THR A 145 14.15 6.24 16.02
CA THR A 145 15.35 5.64 16.65
C THR A 145 16.38 5.17 15.62
N LYS A 146 16.00 5.10 14.34
CA LYS A 146 16.88 4.82 13.20
C LYS A 146 17.05 6.10 12.37
N PRO A 147 18.23 6.34 11.77
CA PRO A 147 18.45 7.50 10.93
C PRO A 147 17.40 7.54 9.81
N SER A 148 16.63 8.63 9.74
CA SER A 148 15.82 8.94 8.57
C SER A 148 16.76 9.08 7.38
N PHE A 149 16.54 8.33 6.32
CA PHE A 149 17.31 8.49 5.09
C PHE A 149 16.77 9.73 4.37
N PRO A 150 17.52 10.86 4.31
CA PRO A 150 17.01 12.10 3.74
C PRO A 150 16.58 11.92 2.28
N LEU A 151 17.27 11.01 1.56
CA LEU A 151 16.94 10.64 0.18
C LEU A 151 15.55 10.00 0.05
N LEU A 152 15.11 9.21 1.03
CA LEU A 152 13.78 8.60 1.02
C LEU A 152 12.71 9.68 1.19
N GLN A 153 12.91 10.63 2.10
CA GLN A 153 11.99 11.75 2.31
C GLN A 153 11.87 12.61 1.05
N GLU A 154 13.00 12.94 0.43
CA GLU A 154 13.03 13.69 -0.83
C GLU A 154 12.31 12.94 -1.95
N THR A 155 12.55 11.62 -2.07
CA THR A 155 11.86 10.77 -3.05
C THR A 155 10.35 10.77 -2.82
N LEU A 156 9.90 10.54 -1.59
CA LEU A 156 8.47 10.55 -1.25
C LEU A 156 7.83 11.91 -1.54
N LEU A 157 8.50 13.01 -1.17
CA LEU A 157 8.02 14.37 -1.44
C LEU A 157 7.88 14.62 -2.95
N ASN A 158 8.91 14.32 -3.73
CA ASN A 158 8.90 14.50 -5.18
C ASN A 158 7.78 13.68 -5.84
N ARG A 159 7.57 12.44 -5.37
CA ARG A 159 6.49 11.57 -5.85
C ARG A 159 5.11 12.14 -5.52
N VAL A 160 4.90 12.57 -4.27
CA VAL A 160 3.62 13.15 -3.81
C VAL A 160 3.31 14.45 -4.55
N VAL A 161 4.26 15.36 -4.71
CA VAL A 161 4.01 16.64 -5.40
C VAL A 161 3.80 16.43 -6.91
N GLY A 162 4.52 15.49 -7.52
CA GLY A 162 4.44 15.18 -8.96
C GLY A 162 3.30 14.23 -9.36
N LEU A 163 2.42 13.84 -8.43
CA LEU A 163 1.35 12.88 -8.71
C LEU A 163 0.39 13.31 -9.84
N PRO A 164 -0.12 14.56 -9.87
CA PRO A 164 -0.99 15.02 -10.96
C PRO A 164 -0.35 14.88 -12.34
N ASP A 165 0.92 15.27 -12.45
CA ASP A 165 1.65 15.20 -13.72
C ASP A 165 1.91 13.75 -14.14
N LEU A 166 2.32 12.89 -13.19
CA LEU A 166 2.54 11.48 -13.48
C LEU A 166 1.26 10.82 -14.00
N LEU A 167 0.14 10.99 -13.30
CA LEU A 167 -1.11 10.30 -13.63
C LEU A 167 -1.80 10.91 -14.83
N GLY A 168 -1.76 12.23 -14.99
CA GLY A 168 -2.21 12.90 -16.20
C GLY A 168 -1.48 12.37 -17.44
N ASN A 169 -0.16 12.17 -17.37
CA ASN A 169 0.62 11.62 -18.46
C ASN A 169 0.35 10.12 -18.72
N ARG A 170 0.15 9.34 -17.66
CA ARG A 170 -0.04 7.89 -17.74
C ARG A 170 -1.44 7.48 -18.17
N LEU A 171 -2.47 8.13 -17.64
CA LEU A 171 -3.88 7.84 -17.90
C LEU A 171 -4.47 8.67 -19.04
N GLN A 172 -3.85 9.82 -19.36
CA GLN A 172 -4.29 10.71 -20.43
C GLN A 172 -5.77 11.10 -20.30
N ARG A 173 -6.62 10.62 -21.23
CA ARG A 173 -8.06 10.92 -21.25
C ARG A 173 -8.84 10.21 -20.16
N ASP A 174 -8.29 9.13 -19.61
CA ASP A 174 -8.91 8.31 -18.57
C ASP A 174 -8.45 8.74 -17.16
N ASN A 175 -7.84 9.93 -17.02
CA ASN A 175 -7.38 10.42 -15.73
C ASN A 175 -8.55 10.58 -14.74
N LEU A 176 -8.29 10.30 -13.46
CA LEU A 176 -9.31 10.37 -12.42
C LEU A 176 -9.40 11.76 -11.83
N ALA A 177 -10.63 12.18 -11.49
CA ALA A 177 -10.91 13.50 -10.94
C ALA A 177 -10.01 13.93 -9.76
N PRO A 178 -9.71 13.06 -8.78
CA PRO A 178 -8.82 13.40 -7.66
C PRO A 178 -7.40 13.80 -8.05
N PHE A 179 -6.94 13.43 -9.25
CA PHE A 179 -5.58 13.70 -9.72
C PHE A 179 -5.46 14.96 -10.59
N PHE A 180 -6.57 15.67 -10.85
CA PHE A 180 -6.45 16.99 -11.45
C PHE A 180 -5.84 17.97 -10.45
N PRO A 181 -4.92 18.86 -10.87
CA PRO A 181 -4.29 19.84 -9.98
C PRO A 181 -5.28 20.63 -9.10
N GLN A 182 -6.44 20.98 -9.66
CA GLN A 182 -7.48 21.74 -8.96
C GLN A 182 -8.13 20.97 -7.81
N SER A 183 -8.12 19.64 -7.86
CA SER A 183 -8.64 18.76 -6.81
C SER A 183 -7.54 18.25 -5.89
N TYR A 184 -6.38 17.93 -6.47
CA TYR A 184 -5.28 17.27 -5.76
C TYR A 184 -4.58 18.18 -4.75
N PHE A 185 -4.20 19.40 -5.13
CA PHE A 185 -3.42 20.27 -4.24
C PHE A 185 -4.20 20.75 -3.01
N PRO A 186 -5.51 21.07 -3.10
CA PRO A 186 -6.33 21.29 -1.90
C PRO A 186 -6.34 20.08 -0.96
N LEU A 187 -6.55 18.88 -1.50
CA LEU A 187 -6.53 17.64 -0.72
C LEU A 187 -5.17 17.44 -0.04
N LEU A 188 -4.06 17.59 -0.77
CA LEU A 188 -2.71 17.49 -0.22
C LEU A 188 -2.48 18.50 0.91
N GLY A 189 -3.01 19.71 0.79
CA GLY A 189 -2.97 20.72 1.86
C GLY A 189 -3.69 20.26 3.12
N GLU A 190 -4.88 19.66 2.98
CA GLU A 190 -5.63 19.07 4.10
C GLU A 190 -4.87 17.91 4.77
N GLU A 191 -4.29 17.02 3.96
CA GLU A 191 -3.47 15.90 4.43
C GLU A 191 -2.25 16.40 5.22
N ALA A 192 -1.54 17.40 4.69
CA ALA A 192 -0.39 18.00 5.36
C ALA A 192 -0.79 18.67 6.69
N ALA A 193 -1.90 19.41 6.71
CA ALA A 193 -2.41 20.02 7.94
C ALA A 193 -2.81 18.96 8.98
N ARG A 194 -3.41 17.85 8.56
CA ARG A 194 -3.75 16.72 9.43
C ARG A 194 -2.51 16.06 10.03
N ALA A 195 -1.50 15.80 9.20
CA ALA A 195 -0.23 15.22 9.66
C ALA A 195 0.47 16.13 10.66
N LEU A 196 0.56 17.44 10.37
CA LEU A 196 1.16 18.42 11.28
C LEU A 196 0.44 18.43 12.63
N ARG A 197 -0.89 18.36 12.64
CA ARG A 197 -1.66 18.29 13.88
C ARG A 197 -1.34 17.03 14.69
N ALA A 198 -1.32 15.87 14.05
CA ALA A 198 -0.98 14.61 14.69
C ALA A 198 0.43 14.66 15.29
N VAL A 199 1.42 15.14 14.53
CA VAL A 199 2.79 15.31 15.02
C VAL A 199 2.84 16.25 16.23
N VAL A 200 2.18 17.41 16.16
CA VAL A 200 2.12 18.35 17.29
C VAL A 200 1.50 17.70 18.53
N ASP A 201 0.43 16.93 18.37
CA ASP A 201 -0.23 16.24 19.48
C ASP A 201 0.66 15.16 20.10
N THR A 202 1.53 14.50 19.32
CA THR A 202 2.53 13.55 19.86
C THR A 202 3.70 14.21 20.60
N LEU A 203 3.93 15.50 20.39
CA LEU A 203 5.01 16.26 21.02
C LEU A 203 4.58 16.98 22.31
N ARG A 204 3.29 16.97 22.61
CA ARG A 204 2.70 17.54 23.84
C ARG A 204 2.72 16.54 24.97
#